data_AF-A0A9J6DEY9-F1
#
_entry.id   AF-A0A9J6DEY9-F1
#
_cell.length_a   1.000
_cell.length_b   1.000
_cell.length_c   1.000
_cell.angle_alpha   90.00
_cell.angle_beta   90.00
_cell.angle_gamma   90.00
#
_symmetry.space_group_name_H-M   'P 1'
#
loop_
_entity.id
_entity.type
_entity.pdbx_description
1 polymer ?
#
loop_
_entity_poly.entity_id
_entity_poly.type
_entity_poly.pdbx_seq_one_letter_code
_entity_poly.pdbx_strand_id
1 'polypeptide(L)'
;MAFKCMENINLFLEHARQMGVPAQETFQTVDLWERQNLLSVSICLQSLARKAPKFGVKGMGPKEAEANVRNFSEEQLKAGQNVISLQYGSNKGATQSGINFGNTRHM
;
A
#
# COMPACT_ATOMS: atom_id res chain seq x y z
N MET A 1 -29.94 -25.36 14.78
CA MET A 1 -29.40 -24.10 15.34
C MET A 1 -28.06 -23.71 14.72
N ALA A 2 -27.09 -24.63 14.65
CA ALA A 2 -25.76 -24.40 14.06
C ALA A 2 -25.76 -23.76 12.66
N PHE A 3 -26.59 -24.27 11.74
CA PHE A 3 -26.65 -23.78 10.36
C PHE A 3 -27.06 -22.29 10.25
N LYS A 4 -28.03 -21.84 11.06
CA LYS A 4 -28.48 -20.44 11.07
C LYS A 4 -27.38 -19.49 11.55
N CYS A 5 -26.61 -19.91 12.55
CA CYS A 5 -25.48 -19.11 13.04
C CYS A 5 -24.37 -19.01 11.99
N MET A 6 -24.07 -20.11 11.29
CA MET A 6 -23.11 -20.12 10.19
C MET A 6 -23.55 -19.24 9.02
N GLU A 7 -24.85 -19.22 8.71
CA GLU A 7 -25.43 -18.33 7.69
C GLU A 7 -25.32 -16.85 8.08
N ASN A 8 -25.54 -16.50 9.36
CA ASN A 8 -25.33 -15.14 9.85
C ASN A 8 -23.87 -14.68 9.71
N ILE A 9 -22.90 -15.59 9.92
CA ILE A 9 -21.48 -15.29 9.74
C ILE A 9 -21.18 -15.04 8.25
N ASN A 10 -21.72 -15.86 7.34
CA ASN A 10 -21.58 -15.62 5.91
C ASN A 10 -22.19 -14.28 5.48
N LEU A 11 -23.37 -13.93 6.02
CA LEU A 11 -24.01 -12.65 5.76
C LEU A 11 -23.14 -11.47 6.20
N PHE A 12 -22.54 -11.56 7.40
CA PHE A 12 -21.57 -10.57 7.87
C PHE A 12 -20.38 -10.42 6.91
N LEU A 13 -19.79 -11.54 6.46
CA LEU A 13 -18.63 -11.54 5.57
C LEU A 13 -18.95 -10.91 4.20
N GLU A 14 -20.14 -11.14 3.68
CA GLU A 14 -20.62 -10.52 2.45
C GLU A 14 -20.70 -8.99 2.59
N HIS A 15 -21.32 -8.51 3.67
CA HIS A 15 -21.41 -7.07 3.94
C HIS A 15 -20.04 -6.44 4.20
N ALA A 16 -19.13 -7.14 4.90
CA ALA A 16 -17.77 -6.66 5.13
C ALA A 16 -17.02 -6.45 3.80
N ARG A 17 -17.18 -7.36 2.84
CA ARG A 17 -16.60 -7.22 1.48
C ARG A 17 -17.21 -6.03 0.73
N GLN A 18 -18.53 -5.85 0.80
CA GLN A 18 -19.20 -4.68 0.20
C GLN A 18 -18.76 -3.35 0.81
N MET A 19 -18.44 -3.34 2.11
CA MET A 19 -17.87 -2.18 2.80
C MET A 19 -16.39 -1.91 2.46
N GLY A 20 -15.77 -2.72 1.59
CA GLY A 20 -14.41 -2.54 1.11
C GLY A 20 -13.34 -3.23 1.96
N VAL A 21 -13.70 -4.22 2.79
CA VAL A 21 -12.73 -5.10 3.41
C VAL A 21 -12.12 -6.01 2.33
N PRO A 22 -10.78 -6.04 2.17
CA PRO A 22 -10.12 -6.92 1.22
C PRO A 22 -10.40 -8.40 1.54
N ALA A 23 -10.58 -9.22 0.50
CA ALA A 23 -10.87 -10.65 0.68
C ALA A 23 -9.78 -11.37 1.49
N GLN A 24 -8.51 -10.93 1.38
CA GLN A 24 -7.38 -11.51 2.13
C GLN A 24 -7.48 -11.26 3.64
N GLU A 25 -8.20 -10.21 4.04
CA GLU A 25 -8.44 -9.86 5.45
C GLU A 25 -9.80 -10.38 5.95
N THR A 26 -10.53 -11.16 5.15
CA THR A 26 -11.74 -11.87 5.61
C THR A 26 -11.38 -13.25 6.20
N PHE A 27 -12.36 -13.91 6.79
CA PHE A 27 -12.21 -15.24 7.40
C PHE A 27 -13.29 -16.20 6.89
N GLN A 28 -13.09 -17.50 7.11
CA GLN A 28 -14.08 -18.53 6.78
C GLN A 28 -14.99 -18.79 7.97
N THR A 29 -16.22 -19.23 7.73
CA THR A 29 -17.19 -19.46 8.81
C THR A 29 -16.71 -20.42 9.90
N VAL A 30 -15.91 -21.43 9.54
CA VAL A 30 -15.29 -22.37 10.49
C VAL A 30 -14.28 -21.71 11.43
N ASP A 31 -13.62 -20.63 10.99
CA ASP A 31 -12.62 -19.90 11.79
C ASP A 31 -13.24 -19.32 13.07
N LEU A 32 -14.48 -18.86 12.98
CA LEU A 32 -15.25 -18.32 14.10
C LEU A 32 -16.13 -19.39 14.76
N TRP A 33 -16.84 -20.20 13.97
CA TRP A 33 -17.81 -21.18 14.48
C TRP A 33 -17.13 -22.32 15.25
N GLU A 34 -16.06 -22.90 14.68
CA GLU A 34 -15.29 -23.98 15.29
C GLU A 34 -14.03 -23.48 16.01
N ARG A 35 -13.80 -22.16 16.00
CA ARG A 35 -12.65 -21.49 16.60
C ARG A 35 -11.30 -21.95 16.03
N GLN A 36 -11.26 -22.33 14.76
CA GLN A 36 -10.00 -22.75 14.12
C GLN A 36 -8.98 -21.62 14.01
N ASN A 37 -9.45 -20.39 13.77
CA ASN A 37 -8.56 -19.25 13.57
C ASN A 37 -9.21 -17.92 13.96
N LEU A 38 -9.26 -17.66 15.27
CA LEU A 38 -9.79 -16.40 15.81
C LEU A 38 -8.92 -15.18 15.46
N LEU A 39 -7.66 -15.39 15.09
CA LEU A 39 -6.78 -14.30 14.66
C LEU A 39 -7.27 -13.68 13.35
N SER A 40 -7.65 -14.50 12.36
CA SER A 40 -8.25 -14.00 11.11
C SER A 40 -9.55 -13.22 11.35
N VAL A 41 -10.35 -13.62 12.35
CA VAL A 41 -11.55 -12.87 12.76
C VAL A 41 -11.17 -11.48 13.29
N SER A 42 -10.16 -11.40 14.16
CA SER A 42 -9.65 -10.12 14.69
C SER A 42 -9.11 -9.21 13.59
N ILE A 43 -8.35 -9.76 12.63
CA ILE A 43 -7.83 -9.03 11.47
C ILE A 43 -8.98 -8.45 10.64
N CYS A 44 -10.03 -9.23 10.40
CA CYS A 44 -11.21 -8.78 9.66
C CYS A 44 -11.91 -7.62 10.37
N LEU A 45 -12.11 -7.72 11.69
CA LEU A 45 -12.73 -6.65 12.49
C LEU A 45 -11.88 -5.37 12.48
N GLN A 46 -10.57 -5.49 12.63
CA GLN A 46 -9.65 -4.35 12.53
C GLN A 46 -9.68 -3.72 11.14
N SER A 47 -9.74 -4.55 10.09
CA SER A 47 -9.89 -4.06 8.72
C SER A 47 -11.17 -3.28 8.55
N LEU A 48 -12.32 -3.83 8.97
CA LEU A 48 -13.61 -3.17 8.92
C LEU A 48 -13.61 -1.84 9.69
N ALA A 49 -12.98 -1.80 10.86
CA ALA A 49 -12.88 -0.59 11.67
C ALA A 49 -12.09 0.54 11.01
N ARG A 50 -11.12 0.23 10.12
CA ARG A 50 -10.43 1.24 9.30
C ARG A 50 -11.35 1.86 8.24
N LYS A 51 -12.41 1.15 7.81
CA LYS A 51 -13.37 1.60 6.79
C LYS A 51 -14.55 2.36 7.38
N ALA A 52 -14.83 2.19 8.67
CA ALA A 52 -15.91 2.87 9.39
C ALA A 52 -15.98 4.41 9.19
N PRO A 53 -14.87 5.17 9.11
CA PRO A 53 -14.90 6.61 8.84
C PRO A 53 -15.60 6.98 7.52
N LYS A 54 -15.52 6.11 6.50
CA LYS A 54 -16.20 6.33 5.20
C LYS A 54 -17.73 6.31 5.33
N PHE A 55 -18.25 5.74 6.41
CA PHE A 55 -19.68 5.63 6.70
C PHE A 55 -20.13 6.57 7.82
N GLY A 56 -19.30 7.57 8.18
CA GLY A 56 -19.63 8.55 9.23
C GLY A 56 -19.50 8.03 10.66
N VAL A 57 -18.93 6.84 10.85
CA VAL A 57 -18.69 6.23 12.17
C VAL A 57 -17.22 6.41 12.55
N LYS A 58 -16.94 6.66 13.83
CA LYS A 58 -15.55 6.74 14.33
C LYS A 58 -14.82 5.42 14.05
N GLY A 59 -13.78 5.49 13.23
CA GLY A 59 -12.93 4.34 12.93
C GLY A 59 -11.91 4.03 14.01
N MET A 60 -11.24 2.91 13.84
CA MET A 60 -10.11 2.47 14.68
C MET A 60 -8.93 2.07 13.80
N GLY A 61 -7.72 2.41 14.25
CA GLY A 61 -6.47 2.13 13.54
C GLY A 61 -6.04 3.25 12.58
N PRO A 62 -4.93 3.04 11.86
CA PRO A 62 -4.39 4.03 10.93
C PRO A 62 -5.36 4.27 9.77
N LYS A 63 -5.51 5.53 9.36
CA LYS A 63 -6.29 5.90 8.18
C LYS A 63 -5.62 5.30 6.94
N GLU A 64 -6.40 4.62 6.11
CA GLU A 64 -5.91 4.10 4.83
C GLU A 64 -5.55 5.26 3.90
N ALA A 65 -4.46 5.09 3.15
CA ALA A 65 -4.00 6.11 2.22
C ALA A 65 -5.05 6.35 1.13
N GLU A 66 -5.37 7.61 0.89
CA GLU A 66 -6.19 8.04 -0.25
C GLU A 66 -5.26 8.38 -1.42
N ALA A 67 -5.68 8.01 -2.63
CA ALA A 67 -4.92 8.35 -3.83
C ALA A 67 -4.86 9.88 -3.99
N ASN A 68 -3.66 10.44 -3.92
CA ASN A 68 -3.43 11.86 -4.19
C ASN A 68 -3.15 12.05 -5.69
N VAL A 69 -4.23 12.14 -6.48
CA VAL A 69 -4.15 12.41 -7.91
C VAL A 69 -3.76 13.87 -8.11
N ARG A 70 -2.52 14.10 -8.51
CA ARG A 70 -2.01 15.43 -8.86
C ARG A 70 -2.19 15.65 -10.35
N ASN A 71 -2.90 16.72 -10.70
CA ASN A 71 -3.00 17.19 -12.08
C ASN A 71 -1.94 18.27 -12.29
N PHE A 72 -1.12 18.09 -13.32
CA PHE A 72 -0.11 19.06 -13.73
C PHE A 72 -0.56 19.70 -15.05
N SER A 73 -0.24 20.98 -15.25
CA SER A 73 -0.47 21.61 -16.55
C SER A 73 0.46 21.01 -17.62
N GLU A 74 0.07 21.10 -18.88
CA GLU A 74 0.91 20.61 -19.99
C GLU A 74 2.27 21.33 -20.02
N GLU A 75 2.30 22.62 -19.68
CA GLU A 75 3.52 23.41 -19.54
C GLU A 75 4.43 22.89 -18.41
N GLN A 76 3.86 22.52 -17.26
CA GLN A 76 4.61 21.92 -16.15
C GLN A 76 5.18 20.55 -16.53
N LEU A 77 4.42 19.72 -17.25
CA LEU A 77 4.88 18.43 -17.75
C LEU A 77 6.03 18.59 -18.76
N LYS A 78 5.92 19.56 -19.68
CA LYS A 78 7.01 19.91 -20.64
C LYS A 78 8.24 20.45 -19.92
N ALA A 79 8.07 21.33 -18.94
CA ALA A 79 9.18 21.85 -18.14
C ALA A 79 9.91 20.72 -17.39
N GLY A 80 9.17 19.72 -16.88
CA GLY A 80 9.74 18.53 -16.24
C GLY A 80 10.62 17.68 -17.15
N GLN A 81 10.32 17.63 -18.46
CA GLN A 81 11.16 16.90 -19.43
C GLN A 81 12.56 17.53 -19.60
N ASN A 82 12.67 18.83 -19.35
CA ASN A 82 13.93 19.57 -19.43
C ASN A 82 14.75 19.52 -18.13
N VAL A 83 14.20 18.96 -17.05
CA VAL A 83 14.92 18.77 -15.79
C VAL A 83 15.80 17.54 -15.91
N ILE A 84 17.09 17.77 -16.18
CA ILE A 84 18.11 16.72 -16.25
C ILE A 84 18.38 16.24 -14.81
N SER A 85 18.02 14.98 -14.52
CA SER A 85 18.37 14.34 -13.25
C SER A 85 19.89 14.32 -13.05
N LEU A 86 20.37 14.55 -11.82
CA LEU A 86 21.79 14.59 -11.42
C LEU A 86 22.63 13.36 -11.83
N GLN A 87 22.01 12.27 -12.28
CA GLN A 87 22.64 11.06 -12.78
C GLN A 87 22.77 10.96 -14.31
N TYR A 88 22.16 11.88 -15.08
CA TYR A 88 22.23 11.92 -16.55
C TYR A 88 23.48 12.66 -17.05
N GLY A 89 24.61 12.50 -16.36
CA GLY A 89 25.91 12.72 -16.97
C GLY A 89 26.18 11.59 -17.95
N SER A 90 26.28 11.89 -19.25
CA SER A 90 26.65 10.87 -20.22
C SER A 90 28.05 10.35 -19.93
N ASN A 91 28.16 9.07 -19.60
CA ASN A 91 29.44 8.35 -19.54
C ASN A 91 30.13 8.22 -20.91
N LYS A 92 29.47 8.62 -22.01
CA LYS A 92 30.01 8.52 -23.37
C LYS A 92 31.13 9.53 -23.70
N GLY A 93 31.42 10.47 -22.80
CA GLY A 93 32.55 11.41 -22.92
C GLY A 93 33.55 11.36 -21.76
N ALA A 94 33.30 10.55 -20.73
CA ALA A 94 34.22 10.38 -19.61
C ALA A 94 35.28 9.33 -19.97
N THR A 95 36.26 9.70 -20.80
CA THR A 95 37.44 8.87 -21.01
C THR A 95 38.37 9.04 -19.81
N GLN A 96 38.78 7.93 -19.19
CA GLN A 96 39.84 7.89 -18.15
C GLN A 96 41.23 8.18 -18.76
N SER A 97 41.31 8.99 -19.81
CA SER A 97 42.56 9.42 -20.42
C SER A 97 43.10 10.59 -19.61
N GLY A 98 44.15 10.34 -18.81
CA GLY A 98 44.86 11.37 -18.03
C GLY A 98 44.66 11.30 -16.52
N ILE A 99 43.89 10.34 -16.00
CA ILE A 99 43.80 10.11 -14.55
C ILE A 99 45.04 9.31 -14.12
N ASN A 100 46.07 10.02 -13.63
CA ASN A 100 47.23 9.41 -12.98
C ASN A 100 47.00 9.37 -11.46
N PHE A 101 46.60 8.21 -10.95
CA PHE A 101 46.55 7.96 -9.51
C PHE A 101 47.93 7.57 -9.00
N GLY A 102 48.62 8.54 -8.41
CA GLY A 102 49.87 8.32 -7.69
C GLY A 102 51.09 8.87 -8.42
N ASN A 103 51.26 10.19 -8.35
CA ASN A 103 52.60 10.76 -8.53
C ASN A 103 53.23 10.88 -7.14
N THR A 104 54.20 10.02 -6.83
CA THR A 104 54.96 10.08 -5.58
C THR A 104 55.78 11.37 -5.57
N ARG A 105 55.55 12.24 -4.58
CA ARG A 105 56.40 13.39 -4.33
C ARG A 105 57.78 12.87 -3.89
N HIS A 106 58.82 13.14 -4.68
CA HIS A 106 60.19 12.99 -4.20
C HIS A 106 60.46 14.06 -3.13
N MET A 107 61.07 13.62 -2.02
CA MET A 107 61.46 14.46 -0.89
C MET A 107 62.78 15.18 -1.20
#